data_AF-A0A940E404-F1
#
_entry.id   AF-A0A940E404-F1
#
_cell.length_a   1.000
_cell.length_b   1.000
_cell.length_c   1.000
_cell.angle_alpha   90.00
_cell.angle_beta   90.00
_cell.angle_gamma   90.00
#
_symmetry.space_group_name_H-M   'P 1'
#
loop_
_entity.id
_entity.type
_entity.pdbx_description
1 polymer ?
#
loop_
_entity_poly.entity_id
_entity_poly.type
_entity_poly.pdbx_seq_one_letter_code
_entity_poly.pdbx_strand_id
1 'polypeptide(L)'
;MRKQGYLLTIFTFAVIISGCSKESGQMTKVVIQEAQPDGSYGSKATISGQTALHDLESKFNDIKWSKDAIPSMARKEDILAKVTYKNRKQEVVYNIWFNQKSETATLLSSDKDESYGMLPKDIAKSLKKQLLHK
;
A
#
# COMPACT_ATOMS: atom_id res chain seq x y z
N MET A 1 28.89 -60.08 16.90
CA MET A 1 27.94 -60.00 15.77
C MET A 1 26.95 -58.87 16.02
N ARG A 2 26.88 -57.90 15.09
CA ARG A 2 25.71 -57.11 14.60
C ARG A 2 24.78 -56.42 15.63
N LYS A 3 24.33 -55.18 15.46
CA LYS A 3 24.55 -54.04 14.55
C LYS A 3 23.93 -52.80 15.23
N GLN A 4 24.50 -51.63 14.94
CA GLN A 4 23.97 -50.31 15.28
C GLN A 4 22.53 -50.10 14.79
N GLY A 5 21.73 -49.36 15.56
CA GLY A 5 20.54 -48.66 15.09
C GLY A 5 20.63 -47.19 15.52
N TYR A 6 21.31 -46.37 14.72
CA TYR A 6 21.26 -44.91 14.82
C TYR A 6 19.83 -44.45 14.55
N LEU A 7 19.14 -43.91 15.56
CA LEU A 7 17.88 -43.21 15.36
C LEU A 7 18.17 -41.71 15.16
N LEU A 8 18.60 -41.42 13.93
CA LEU A 8 18.60 -40.09 13.32
C LEU A 8 17.20 -39.51 13.41
N THR A 9 16.99 -38.51 14.26
CA THR A 9 15.75 -37.70 14.23
C THR A 9 16.09 -36.27 13.86
N ILE A 10 16.24 -36.10 12.55
CA ILE A 10 15.80 -35.01 11.67
C ILE A 10 15.85 -33.57 12.21
N PHE A 11 16.83 -32.88 11.62
CA PHE A 11 17.02 -31.47 11.32
C PHE A 11 15.75 -30.62 11.06
N THR A 12 15.79 -29.38 11.58
CA THR A 12 15.20 -28.12 11.03
C THR A 12 13.69 -27.97 10.84
N PHE A 13 13.14 -26.95 11.51
CA PHE A 13 12.95 -25.66 10.84
C PHE A 13 13.01 -24.53 11.86
N ALA A 14 14.12 -23.79 11.85
CA ALA A 14 14.16 -22.47 12.45
C ALA A 14 13.20 -21.59 11.64
N VAL A 15 11.98 -21.44 12.13
CA VAL A 15 11.07 -20.41 11.63
C VAL A 15 11.59 -19.08 12.18
N ILE A 16 12.65 -18.58 11.56
CA ILE A 16 12.99 -17.16 11.64
C ILE A 16 11.86 -16.49 10.89
N ILE A 17 10.81 -16.10 11.60
CA ILE A 17 9.87 -15.09 11.11
C ILE A 17 10.68 -13.80 11.09
N SER A 18 11.56 -13.65 10.09
CA SER A 18 11.97 -12.35 9.61
C SER A 18 10.74 -11.76 8.94
N GLY A 19 9.79 -11.35 9.77
CA GLY A 19 8.92 -10.25 9.42
C GLY A 19 9.86 -9.11 9.11
N CYS A 20 10.14 -8.90 7.83
CA CYS A 20 10.52 -7.59 7.35
C CYS A 20 9.39 -6.68 7.78
N SER A 21 9.50 -6.15 9.01
CA SER A 21 8.88 -4.91 9.38
C SER A 21 9.47 -3.90 8.41
N LYS A 22 8.85 -3.77 7.24
CA LYS A 22 9.05 -2.62 6.38
C LYS A 22 8.77 -1.44 7.29
N GLU A 23 9.80 -0.70 7.65
CA GLU A 23 9.62 0.65 8.10
C GLU A 23 8.97 1.40 6.93
N SER A 24 7.63 1.39 6.89
CA SER A 24 6.86 2.37 6.15
C SER A 24 7.37 3.71 6.66
N GLY A 25 8.10 4.45 5.83
CA GLY A 25 8.70 5.70 6.27
C GLY A 25 7.63 6.63 6.82
N GLN A 26 8.02 7.55 7.70
CA GLN A 26 7.10 8.57 8.18
C GLN A 26 6.71 9.52 7.03
N MET A 27 5.42 9.56 6.67
CA MET A 27 4.85 10.50 5.72
C MET A 27 5.01 11.92 6.26
N THR A 28 5.49 12.82 5.41
CA THR A 28 5.64 14.25 5.75
C THR A 28 4.72 15.14 4.93
N LYS A 29 4.24 14.65 3.79
CA LYS A 29 3.36 15.39 2.88
C LYS A 29 2.68 14.42 1.93
N VAL A 30 1.39 14.63 1.68
CA VAL A 30 0.64 13.93 0.63
C VAL A 30 -0.02 14.97 -0.28
N VAL A 31 0.23 14.88 -1.59
CA VAL A 31 -0.43 15.71 -2.60
C VAL A 31 -1.40 14.85 -3.38
N ILE A 32 -2.68 15.23 -3.38
CA ILE A 32 -3.78 14.49 -3.98
C ILE A 32 -4.24 15.23 -5.23
N GLN A 33 -4.51 14.49 -6.30
CA GLN A 33 -5.20 14.96 -7.49
C GLN A 33 -6.30 13.97 -7.84
N GLU A 34 -7.54 14.45 -7.92
CA GLU A 34 -8.68 13.66 -8.36
C GLU A 34 -8.76 13.65 -9.88
N ALA A 35 -8.96 12.47 -10.47
CA ALA A 35 -9.16 12.35 -11.90
C ALA A 35 -10.56 12.85 -12.28
N GLN A 36 -10.62 13.61 -13.37
CA GLN A 36 -11.87 14.13 -13.92
C GLN A 36 -12.44 13.16 -14.97
N PRO A 37 -13.75 13.25 -15.30
CA PRO A 37 -14.37 12.40 -16.31
C PRO A 37 -13.73 12.49 -17.70
N ASP A 38 -13.12 13.63 -18.03
CA ASP A 38 -12.39 13.86 -19.28
C ASP A 38 -10.97 13.27 -19.30
N GLY A 39 -10.56 12.62 -18.20
CA GLY A 39 -9.23 12.06 -18.03
C GLY A 39 -8.16 13.07 -17.64
N SER A 40 -8.49 14.33 -17.35
CA SER A 40 -7.56 15.29 -16.76
C SER A 40 -7.44 15.11 -15.23
N TYR A 41 -6.55 15.87 -14.59
CA TYR A 41 -6.49 15.96 -13.13
C TYR A 41 -7.05 17.29 -12.66
N GLY A 42 -7.88 17.24 -11.62
CA GLY A 42 -8.39 18.41 -10.94
C GLY A 42 -7.33 19.13 -10.12
N SER A 43 -7.78 20.09 -9.30
CA SER A 43 -6.90 20.86 -8.42
C SER A 43 -6.13 19.98 -7.44
N LYS A 44 -4.89 20.37 -7.15
CA LYS A 44 -4.04 19.71 -6.16
C LYS A 44 -4.50 20.06 -4.76
N ALA A 45 -4.63 19.04 -3.91
CA ALA A 45 -4.92 19.21 -2.50
C ALA A 45 -3.78 18.63 -1.66
N THR A 46 -3.16 19.44 -0.80
CA THR A 46 -2.06 18.99 0.07
C THR A 46 -2.59 18.57 1.44
N ILE A 47 -2.02 17.51 2.01
CA ILE A 47 -2.19 17.07 3.40
C ILE A 47 -0.80 17.10 4.04
N SER A 48 -0.66 17.89 5.10
CA SER A 48 0.59 18.01 5.88
C SER A 48 0.35 17.99 7.40
N GLY A 49 -0.91 17.89 7.84
CA GLY A 49 -1.25 17.81 9.26
C GLY A 49 -0.85 16.46 9.84
N GLN A 50 -0.13 16.46 10.96
CA GLN A 50 0.46 15.26 11.55
C GLN A 50 -0.57 14.17 11.86
N THR A 51 -1.73 14.53 12.44
CA THR A 51 -2.82 13.58 12.72
C THR A 51 -3.35 12.95 11.44
N ALA A 52 -3.62 13.75 10.41
CA ALA A 52 -4.13 13.25 9.14
C ALA A 52 -3.11 12.35 8.42
N LEU A 53 -1.82 12.70 8.49
CA LEU A 53 -0.74 11.88 7.94
C LEU A 53 -0.61 10.55 8.69
N HIS A 54 -0.67 10.55 10.02
CA HIS A 54 -0.65 9.33 10.83
C HIS A 54 -1.85 8.42 10.52
N ASP A 55 -3.03 9.00 10.36
CA ASP A 55 -4.23 8.26 9.97
C ASP A 55 -4.11 7.65 8.57
N LEU A 56 -3.40 8.31 7.64
CA LEU A 56 -3.10 7.76 6.31
C LEU A 56 -2.08 6.63 6.40
N GLU A 57 -0.99 6.82 7.15
CA GLU A 57 0.01 5.79 7.39
C GLU A 57 -0.63 4.50 7.93
N SER A 58 -1.50 4.62 8.94
CA SER A 58 -2.21 3.47 9.49
C SER A 58 -3.01 2.72 8.43
N LYS A 59 -3.71 3.44 7.53
CA LYS A 59 -4.48 2.80 6.43
C LYS A 59 -3.57 2.17 5.39
N PHE A 60 -2.42 2.78 5.10
CA PHE A 60 -1.46 2.25 4.13
C PHE A 60 -0.75 0.98 4.63
N ASN A 61 -0.60 0.85 5.95
CA ASN A 61 -0.06 -0.36 6.58
C ASN A 61 -1.00 -1.58 6.45
N ASP A 62 -2.31 -1.35 6.29
CA ASP A 62 -3.29 -2.42 6.05
C ASP A 62 -3.34 -2.88 4.58
N ILE A 63 -2.56 -2.26 3.69
CA ILE A 63 -2.50 -2.65 2.28
C ILE A 63 -1.79 -3.99 2.16
N LYS A 64 -2.49 -4.96 1.55
CA LYS A 64 -1.88 -6.22 1.15
C LYS A 64 -1.20 -6.04 -0.21
N TRP A 65 0.13 -5.92 -0.18
CA TRP A 65 0.95 -5.74 -1.38
C TRP A 65 1.31 -7.07 -2.05
N SER A 66 1.20 -7.11 -3.37
CA SER A 66 1.76 -8.15 -4.25
C SER A 66 2.79 -7.50 -5.17
N LYS A 67 4.04 -7.95 -5.10
CA LYS A 67 5.16 -7.37 -5.84
C LYS A 67 5.22 -7.81 -7.31
N ASP A 68 4.73 -9.01 -7.60
CA ASP A 68 4.87 -9.65 -8.92
C ASP A 68 3.65 -9.43 -9.82
N ALA A 69 2.66 -8.69 -9.34
CA ALA A 69 1.48 -8.35 -10.14
C ALA A 69 1.77 -7.13 -11.03
N ILE A 70 1.53 -7.27 -12.33
CA ILE A 70 1.51 -6.18 -13.31
C ILE A 70 0.06 -6.04 -13.81
N PRO A 71 -0.81 -5.37 -13.05
CA PRO A 71 -2.21 -5.24 -13.40
C PRO A 71 -2.39 -4.18 -14.50
N SER A 72 -3.22 -4.51 -15.50
CA SER A 72 -3.74 -3.53 -16.44
C SER A 72 -5.12 -3.09 -15.96
N MET A 73 -5.29 -1.80 -15.69
CA MET A 73 -6.55 -1.25 -15.19
C MET A 73 -7.43 -0.80 -16.36
N ALA A 74 -8.69 -1.24 -16.38
CA ALA A 74 -9.63 -0.97 -17.47
C ALA A 74 -10.06 0.51 -17.59
N ARG A 75 -9.80 1.32 -16.55
CA ARG A 75 -10.12 2.75 -16.51
C ARG A 75 -9.03 3.52 -15.78
N LYS A 76 -9.00 4.84 -15.97
CA LYS A 76 -8.15 5.76 -15.20
C LYS A 76 -8.45 5.68 -13.70
N GLU A 77 -7.42 5.91 -12.88
CA GLU A 77 -7.53 5.98 -11.42
C GLU A 77 -8.51 7.06 -10.99
N ASP A 78 -9.10 6.90 -9.80
CA ASP A 78 -9.92 7.96 -9.19
C ASP A 78 -9.03 9.03 -8.56
N ILE A 79 -7.91 8.60 -7.97
CA ILE A 79 -6.96 9.48 -7.26
C ILE A 79 -5.52 9.16 -7.64
N LEU A 80 -4.77 10.22 -7.96
CA LEU A 80 -3.32 10.21 -8.00
C LEU A 80 -2.77 10.87 -6.73
N ALA A 81 -2.14 10.09 -5.87
CA ALA A 81 -1.51 10.57 -4.64
C ALA A 81 0.02 10.55 -4.76
N LYS A 82 0.68 11.65 -4.40
CA LYS A 82 2.14 11.72 -4.27
C LYS A 82 2.51 11.85 -2.80
N VAL A 83 3.23 10.87 -2.28
CA VAL A 83 3.59 10.78 -0.87
C VAL A 83 5.08 11.08 -0.72
N THR A 84 5.40 12.07 0.10
CA THR A 84 6.77 12.35 0.55
C THR A 84 6.99 11.68 1.90
N TYR A 85 8.09 10.94 2.02
CA TYR A 85 8.51 10.29 3.26
C TYR A 85 9.79 10.94 3.79
N LYS A 86 9.91 11.05 5.12
CA LYS A 86 11.05 11.69 5.80
C LYS A 86 12.41 11.09 5.39
N ASN A 87 12.46 9.76 5.23
CA ASN A 87 13.68 9.00 4.99
C ASN A 87 13.85 8.54 3.54
N ARG A 88 13.08 9.10 2.59
CA ARG A 88 13.17 8.75 1.16
C ARG A 88 13.45 10.00 0.33
N LYS A 89 14.41 9.89 -0.60
CA LYS A 89 14.76 11.01 -1.51
C LYS A 89 13.70 11.27 -2.58
N GLN A 90 12.95 10.23 -2.96
CA GLN A 90 11.94 10.29 -4.02
C GLN A 90 10.53 10.19 -3.42
N GLU A 91 9.60 10.95 -4.00
CA GLU A 91 8.17 10.82 -3.72
C GLU A 91 7.67 9.47 -4.28
N VAL A 92 6.82 8.78 -3.53
CA VAL A 92 6.13 7.58 -4.01
C VAL A 92 4.78 8.01 -4.56
N VAL A 93 4.50 7.58 -5.79
CA VAL A 93 3.23 7.84 -6.46
C VAL A 93 2.33 6.63 -6.25
N TYR A 94 1.10 6.89 -5.81
CA TYR A 94 0.05 5.89 -5.70
C TYR A 94 -1.12 6.26 -6.62
N ASN A 95 -1.46 5.37 -7.54
CA ASN A 95 -2.69 5.44 -8.33
C ASN A 95 -3.76 4.61 -7.59
N ILE A 96 -4.94 5.18 -7.33
CA ILE A 96 -5.95 4.58 -6.45
C ILE A 96 -7.29 4.47 -7.19
N TRP A 97 -7.88 3.28 -7.18
CA TRP A 97 -9.22 2.99 -7.68
C TRP A 97 -10.12 2.54 -6.53
N PHE A 98 -11.25 3.20 -6.36
CA PHE A 98 -12.31 2.78 -5.47
C PHE A 98 -13.32 1.93 -6.24
N ASN A 99 -13.37 0.64 -5.93
CA ASN A 99 -14.21 -0.33 -6.61
C ASN A 99 -15.64 -0.23 -6.06
N GLN A 100 -16.56 0.40 -6.80
CA GLN A 100 -17.92 0.66 -6.32
C GLN A 100 -18.70 -0.61 -5.95
N LYS A 101 -18.52 -1.71 -6.70
CA LYS A 101 -19.26 -2.96 -6.49
C LYS A 101 -18.80 -3.74 -5.25
N SER A 102 -17.49 -3.87 -5.06
CA SER A 102 -16.89 -4.59 -3.93
C SER A 102 -16.64 -3.69 -2.72
N GLU A 103 -16.76 -2.38 -2.89
CA GLU A 103 -16.42 -1.34 -1.93
C GLU A 103 -14.96 -1.39 -1.42
N THR A 104 -14.09 -2.13 -2.11
CA THR A 104 -12.65 -2.20 -1.85
C THR A 104 -11.91 -1.08 -2.58
N ALA A 105 -10.62 -0.91 -2.27
CA ALA A 105 -9.74 -0.07 -3.09
C ALA A 105 -8.56 -0.88 -3.63
N THR A 106 -8.14 -0.51 -4.83
CA THR A 106 -6.95 -1.03 -5.49
C THR A 106 -5.94 0.10 -5.60
N LEU A 107 -4.68 -0.19 -5.30
CA LEU A 107 -3.59 0.77 -5.38
C LEU A 107 -2.49 0.20 -6.28
N LEU A 108 -1.92 1.05 -7.13
CA LEU A 108 -0.63 0.81 -7.76
C LEU A 108 0.35 1.80 -7.20
N SER A 109 1.54 1.34 -6.81
CA SER A 109 2.59 2.27 -6.40
C SER A 109 3.79 2.26 -7.33
N SER A 110 4.47 3.40 -7.39
CA SER A 110 5.74 3.54 -8.09
C SER A 110 6.93 2.95 -7.32
N ASP A 111 6.73 2.51 -6.07
CA ASP A 111 7.74 1.81 -5.28
C ASP A 111 7.85 0.35 -5.74
N LYS A 112 9.06 -0.06 -6.09
CA LYS A 112 9.38 -1.41 -6.61
C LYS A 112 8.99 -2.55 -5.66
N ASP A 113 8.87 -2.28 -4.37
CA ASP A 113 8.50 -3.24 -3.33
C ASP A 113 6.99 -3.19 -3.02
N GLU A 114 6.22 -2.33 -3.68
CA GLU A 114 4.79 -2.07 -3.47
C GLU A 114 4.09 -1.91 -4.84
N SER A 115 4.08 -2.98 -5.65
CA SER A 115 3.48 -2.93 -6.98
C SER A 115 1.96 -2.83 -6.94
N TYR A 116 1.27 -3.91 -6.57
CA TYR A 116 -0.20 -3.97 -6.51
C TYR A 116 -0.71 -4.13 -5.09
N GLY A 117 -1.54 -3.20 -4.64
CA GLY A 117 -2.13 -3.18 -3.32
C GLY A 117 -3.64 -3.33 -3.36
N MET A 118 -4.21 -4.02 -2.37
CA MET A 118 -5.66 -4.05 -2.15
C MET A 118 -5.99 -3.67 -0.71
N LEU A 119 -6.99 -2.80 -0.55
CA LEU A 119 -7.58 -2.44 0.73
C LEU A 119 -8.95 -3.09 0.90
N PRO A 120 -9.25 -3.65 2.09
CA PRO A 120 -10.56 -4.16 2.41
C PRO A 120 -11.58 -3.02 2.52
N LYS A 121 -12.86 -3.39 2.46
CA LYS A 121 -14.00 -2.47 2.35
C LYS A 121 -14.00 -1.33 3.37
N ASP A 122 -13.82 -1.64 4.66
CA ASP A 122 -13.96 -0.61 5.71
C ASP A 122 -12.81 0.41 5.65
N ILE A 123 -11.59 -0.06 5.38
CA ILE A 123 -10.41 0.80 5.23
C ILE A 123 -10.51 1.62 3.94
N ALA A 124 -10.97 1.01 2.84
CA ALA A 124 -11.18 1.69 1.56
C ALA A 124 -12.21 2.82 1.68
N LYS A 125 -13.33 2.61 2.38
CA LYS A 125 -14.33 3.65 2.64
C LYS A 125 -13.75 4.78 3.49
N SER A 126 -13.00 4.44 4.52
CA SER A 126 -12.35 5.43 5.40
C SER A 126 -11.32 6.27 4.63
N LEU A 127 -10.48 5.62 3.83
CA LEU A 127 -9.51 6.29 2.95
C LEU A 127 -10.21 7.22 1.95
N LYS A 128 -11.26 6.75 1.28
CA LYS A 128 -12.02 7.56 0.33
C LYS A 128 -12.54 8.84 0.95
N LYS A 129 -13.17 8.75 2.14
CA LYS A 129 -13.66 9.92 2.87
C LYS A 129 -12.53 10.89 3.20
N GLN A 130 -11.41 10.38 3.70
CA GLN A 130 -10.28 11.22 4.08
C GLN A 130 -9.63 11.95 2.89
N LEU A 131 -9.58 11.31 1.71
CA LEU A 131 -8.97 11.90 0.52
C LEU A 131 -9.89 12.87 -0.24
N LEU A 132 -11.21 12.62 -0.23
CA LEU A 132 -12.18 13.36 -1.05
C LEU A 132 -13.08 14.33 -0.26
N HIS A 133 -13.34 14.09 1.02
CA HIS A 133 -14.26 14.87 1.84
C HIS A 133 -13.48 15.62 2.92
N LYS A 134 -12.58 16.51 2.49
CA LYS A 134 -11.77 17.35 3.38
C LYS A 134 -12.62 18.26 4.26
#